data_AF-A0A318QNH6-F1
#
_entry.id   AF-A0A318QNH6-F1
#
_cell.length_a   1.000
_cell.length_b   1.000
_cell.length_c   1.000
_cell.angle_alpha   90.00
_cell.angle_beta   90.00
_cell.angle_gamma   90.00
#
_symmetry.space_group_name_H-M   'P 1'
#
loop_
_entity.id
_entity.type
_entity.pdbx_description
1 polymer ?
#
loop_
_entity_poly.entity_id
_entity_poly.type
_entity_poly.pdbx_seq_one_letter_code
_entity_poly.pdbx_strand_id
1 'polypeptide(L)'
;MIDRELQGQLLRHMADQGGTTTLRPVQAADEEKYARNLMDLELQGLCKGGVGIRPTGLGITGETSLTPAGRAYLDRPDDMHVTLSGPATLKALRQRIVDDPDLSDTERHDLDRAVETMHPLALKALGQDLLARALQHDPDAIPLIRKHVGKP
;
A
#
# COMPACT_ATOMS: atom_id res chain seq x y z
N MET A 1 -2.44 1.73 20.23
CA MET A 1 -1.07 2.02 19.73
C MET A 1 -0.73 0.97 18.68
N ILE A 2 -0.10 1.37 17.57
CA ILE A 2 0.35 0.43 16.53
C ILE A 2 1.62 -0.27 17.03
N ASP A 3 1.66 -1.59 16.86
CA ASP A 3 2.71 -2.49 17.33
C ASP A 3 3.42 -3.09 16.11
N ARG A 4 4.61 -2.56 15.81
CA ARG A 4 5.38 -2.93 14.61
C ARG A 4 5.89 -4.35 14.65
N GLU A 5 6.19 -4.88 15.84
CA GLU A 5 6.62 -6.26 16.00
C GLU A 5 5.46 -7.21 15.68
N LEU A 6 4.27 -6.92 16.23
CA LEU A 6 3.05 -7.67 15.94
C LEU A 6 2.72 -7.62 14.44
N GLN A 7 2.86 -6.48 13.78
CA GLN A 7 2.65 -6.37 12.34
C GLN A 7 3.58 -7.29 11.52
N GLY A 8 4.86 -7.33 11.87
CA GLY A 8 5.81 -8.26 11.26
C GLY A 8 5.42 -9.73 11.48
N GLN A 9 4.96 -10.07 12.69
CA GLN A 9 4.47 -11.43 13.01
C GLN A 9 3.23 -11.79 12.18
N LEU A 10 2.28 -10.88 12.02
CA LEU A 10 1.06 -11.09 11.23
C LEU A 10 1.38 -11.31 9.75
N LEU A 11 2.24 -10.49 9.16
CA LEU A 11 2.68 -10.64 7.77
C LEU A 11 3.41 -11.97 7.56
N ARG A 12 4.32 -12.36 8.47
CA ARG A 12 5.02 -13.66 8.40
C ARG A 12 4.03 -14.82 8.46
N HIS A 13 3.09 -14.76 9.40
CA HIS A 13 2.07 -15.78 9.52
C HIS A 13 1.23 -15.92 8.24
N MET A 14 0.83 -14.80 7.60
CA MET A 14 0.17 -14.86 6.30
C MET A 14 1.06 -15.52 5.22
N ALA A 15 2.35 -15.17 5.18
CA ALA A 15 3.29 -15.76 4.23
C ALA A 15 3.47 -17.27 4.43
N ASP A 16 3.61 -17.71 5.68
CA ASP A 16 3.75 -19.13 6.07
C ASP A 16 2.52 -19.96 5.71
N GLN A 17 1.33 -19.34 5.68
CA GLN A 17 0.08 -19.96 5.26
C GLN A 17 -0.18 -19.87 3.74
N GLY A 18 0.83 -19.51 2.94
CA GLY A 18 0.71 -19.44 1.48
C GLY A 18 0.20 -18.09 0.95
N GLY A 19 0.03 -17.09 1.81
CA GLY A 19 -0.32 -15.72 1.45
C GLY A 19 -1.75 -15.30 1.80
N THR A 20 -2.68 -16.23 2.02
CA THR A 20 -4.05 -15.92 2.44
C THR A 20 -4.40 -16.77 3.65
N THR A 21 -4.91 -16.15 4.72
CA THR A 21 -5.30 -16.86 5.93
C THR A 21 -6.34 -16.08 6.74
N THR A 22 -7.07 -16.77 7.60
CA THR A 22 -7.88 -16.14 8.65
C THR A 22 -7.02 -15.96 9.88
N LEU A 23 -6.67 -14.72 10.19
CA LEU A 23 -5.87 -14.40 11.36
C LEU A 23 -6.71 -14.54 12.64
N ARG A 24 -6.14 -15.18 13.66
CA ARG A 24 -6.79 -15.32 14.97
C ARG A 24 -5.85 -14.84 16.06
N PRO A 25 -6.29 -13.95 16.95
CA PRO A 25 -5.49 -13.54 18.10
C PRO A 25 -5.29 -14.73 19.04
N VAL A 26 -4.14 -14.75 19.74
CA VAL A 26 -3.81 -15.81 20.70
C VAL A 26 -4.75 -15.76 21.91
N GLN A 27 -5.15 -14.56 22.32
CA GLN A 27 -6.14 -14.32 23.37
C GLN A 27 -7.29 -13.50 22.80
N ALA A 28 -8.52 -13.81 23.20
CA ALA A 28 -9.71 -13.07 22.73
C ALA A 28 -9.63 -11.56 23.08
N ALA A 29 -8.98 -11.21 24.20
CA ALA A 29 -8.76 -9.83 24.61
C ALA A 29 -7.88 -9.03 23.63
N ASP A 30 -7.07 -9.71 22.80
CA ASP A 30 -6.18 -9.06 21.83
C ASP A 30 -6.85 -8.80 20.48
N GLU A 31 -8.12 -9.18 20.27
CA GLU A 31 -8.79 -9.07 18.97
C GLU A 31 -8.79 -7.62 18.44
N GLU A 32 -9.09 -6.65 19.29
CA GLU A 32 -9.07 -5.24 18.89
C GLU A 32 -7.64 -4.76 18.56
N LYS A 33 -6.62 -5.23 19.31
CA LYS A 33 -5.22 -4.92 19.03
C LYS A 33 -4.80 -5.48 17.67
N TYR A 34 -5.15 -6.72 17.38
CA TYR A 34 -4.87 -7.36 16.09
C TYR A 34 -5.59 -6.63 14.95
N ALA A 35 -6.88 -6.34 15.11
CA ALA A 35 -7.67 -5.65 14.12
C ALA A 35 -7.13 -4.25 13.81
N ARG A 36 -6.70 -3.48 14.82
CA ARG A 36 -6.06 -2.17 14.62
C ARG A 36 -4.75 -2.27 13.84
N ASN A 37 -3.92 -3.28 14.13
CA ASN A 37 -2.65 -3.47 13.45
C ASN A 37 -2.83 -3.97 12.01
N LEU A 38 -3.83 -4.82 11.76
CA LEU A 38 -4.20 -5.26 10.42
C LEU A 38 -4.79 -4.14 9.58
N MET A 39 -5.63 -3.30 10.16
CA MET A 39 -6.15 -2.10 9.50
C MET A 39 -4.99 -1.18 9.07
N ASP A 40 -4.00 -0.98 9.93
CA ASP A 40 -2.82 -0.19 9.59
C ASP A 40 -1.96 -0.85 8.49
N LEU A 41 -1.80 -2.17 8.49
CA LEU A 41 -1.13 -2.91 7.40
C LEU A 41 -1.90 -2.84 6.08
N GLU A 42 -3.23 -2.87 6.13
CA GLU A 42 -4.10 -2.72 4.97
C GLU A 42 -4.04 -1.30 4.39
N LEU A 43 -4.07 -0.27 5.25
CA LEU A 43 -3.87 1.13 4.85
C LEU A 43 -2.48 1.36 4.23
N GLN A 44 -1.47 0.60 4.65
CA GLN A 44 -0.14 0.61 4.05
C GLN A 44 -0.03 -0.22 2.75
N GLY A 45 -1.09 -0.93 2.37
CA GLY A 45 -1.13 -1.79 1.19
C GLY A 45 -0.34 -3.09 1.31
N LEU A 46 0.04 -3.49 2.52
CA LEU A 46 0.85 -4.70 2.80
C LEU A 46 -0.03 -5.97 2.90
N CYS A 47 -1.29 -5.81 3.29
CA CYS A 47 -2.29 -6.86 3.23
C CYS A 47 -3.64 -6.30 2.75
N LYS A 48 -4.63 -7.17 2.56
CA LYS A 48 -6.00 -6.81 2.18
C LYS A 48 -7.00 -7.66 2.94
N GLY A 49 -8.11 -7.06 3.35
CA GLY A 49 -9.24 -7.76 3.93
C GLY A 49 -9.01 -8.26 5.37
N GLY A 50 -10.05 -8.89 5.89
CA GLY A 50 -10.04 -9.55 7.20
C GLY A 50 -10.24 -8.63 8.39
N VAL A 51 -10.45 -7.32 8.19
CA VAL A 51 -10.84 -6.38 9.26
C VAL A 51 -12.14 -5.68 8.90
N GLY A 52 -13.00 -5.46 9.90
CA GLY A 52 -14.24 -4.71 9.72
C GLY A 52 -14.78 -4.12 11.02
N ILE A 53 -15.74 -3.22 10.87
CA ILE A 53 -16.48 -2.62 12.00
C ILE A 53 -17.65 -3.53 12.36
N ARG A 54 -17.70 -3.97 13.63
CA ARG A 54 -18.81 -4.70 14.25
C ARG A 54 -19.55 -3.78 15.23
N PRO A 55 -20.76 -4.14 15.69
CA PRO A 55 -21.46 -3.38 16.74
C PRO A 55 -20.65 -3.20 18.04
N THR A 56 -19.73 -4.12 18.32
CA THR A 56 -18.85 -4.10 19.49
C THR A 56 -17.52 -3.38 19.25
N GLY A 57 -17.26 -2.87 18.05
CA GLY A 57 -16.02 -2.18 17.68
C GLY A 57 -15.29 -2.81 16.48
N LEU A 58 -14.03 -2.44 16.31
CA LEU A 58 -13.17 -2.97 15.25
C LEU A 58 -12.81 -4.44 15.55
N GLY A 59 -12.95 -5.32 14.56
CA GLY A 59 -12.66 -6.75 14.73
C GLY A 59 -12.18 -7.43 13.45
N ILE A 60 -11.69 -8.67 13.59
CA ILE A 60 -11.23 -9.47 12.45
C ILE A 60 -12.43 -10.21 11.85
N THR A 61 -12.86 -9.83 10.65
CA THR A 61 -14.14 -10.26 10.06
C THR A 61 -14.04 -11.33 8.99
N GLY A 62 -12.84 -11.74 8.58
CA GLY A 62 -12.67 -12.74 7.52
C GLY A 62 -11.22 -13.00 7.16
N GLU A 63 -11.00 -13.46 5.94
CA GLU A 63 -9.66 -13.75 5.43
C GLU A 63 -8.87 -12.47 5.15
N THR A 64 -7.60 -12.50 5.50
CA THR A 64 -6.60 -11.50 5.13
C THR A 64 -5.67 -12.11 4.10
N SER A 65 -5.36 -11.35 3.05
CA SER A 65 -4.40 -11.73 2.00
C SER A 65 -3.20 -10.80 1.98
N LEU A 66 -2.00 -11.39 1.95
CA LEU A 66 -0.72 -10.71 1.78
C LEU A 66 -0.61 -10.17 0.35
N THR A 67 -0.19 -8.91 0.21
CA THR A 67 0.09 -8.33 -1.11
C THR A 67 1.54 -8.62 -1.54
N PRO A 68 1.89 -8.42 -2.82
CA PRO A 68 3.29 -8.43 -3.25
C PRO A 68 4.17 -7.46 -2.44
N ALA A 69 3.63 -6.29 -2.07
CA ALA A 69 4.33 -5.31 -1.22
C ALA A 69 4.54 -5.83 0.21
N GLY A 70 3.53 -6.51 0.79
CA GLY A 70 3.67 -7.18 2.09
C GLY A 70 4.70 -8.31 2.08
N ARG A 71 4.80 -9.05 0.98
CA ARG A 71 5.85 -10.08 0.82
C ARG A 71 7.24 -9.45 0.72
N ALA A 72 7.39 -8.39 -0.08
CA ALA A 72 8.66 -7.65 -0.17
C ALA A 72 9.09 -7.00 1.15
N TYR A 73 8.13 -6.54 1.98
CA TYR A 73 8.38 -6.05 3.34
C TYR A 73 9.06 -7.12 4.21
N LEU A 74 8.61 -8.37 4.10
CA LEU A 74 9.13 -9.48 4.92
C LEU A 74 10.57 -9.87 4.58
N ASP A 75 10.93 -9.80 3.30
CA ASP A 75 12.28 -10.16 2.85
C ASP A 75 13.32 -9.14 3.33
N ARG A 76 12.92 -7.87 3.47
CA ARG A 76 13.83 -6.77 3.81
C ARG A 76 13.14 -5.69 4.68
N PRO A 77 12.84 -6.01 5.96
CA PRO A 77 12.15 -5.08 6.86
C PRO A 77 12.99 -3.83 7.17
N ASP A 78 14.33 -3.96 7.20
CA ASP A 78 15.27 -2.86 7.47
C ASP A 78 15.61 -2.03 6.22
N ASP A 79 15.54 -2.60 5.00
CA ASP A 79 15.59 -1.82 3.74
C ASP A 79 14.32 -0.99 3.53
N MET A 80 13.36 -1.13 4.45
CA MET A 80 12.19 -0.29 4.57
C MET A 80 12.36 0.88 5.53
N HIS A 81 13.61 1.28 5.83
CA HIS A 81 13.91 2.69 5.99
C HIS A 81 13.36 3.45 4.77
N VAL A 82 12.42 4.35 5.03
CA VAL A 82 11.74 5.20 4.04
C VAL A 82 12.78 6.07 3.32
N THR A 83 13.39 5.51 2.28
CA THR A 83 14.24 6.22 1.32
C THR A 83 14.08 5.60 -0.06
N LEU A 84 12.83 5.52 -0.53
CA LEU A 84 12.55 5.76 -1.95
C LEU A 84 11.75 7.05 -2.12
N SER A 85 12.18 8.06 -1.38
CA SER A 85 12.10 9.47 -1.76
C SER A 85 13.33 9.81 -2.59
N GLY A 86 13.59 9.08 -3.68
CA GLY A 86 14.55 9.59 -4.65
C GLY A 86 13.91 10.84 -5.26
N PRO A 87 14.46 12.06 -5.09
CA PRO A 87 13.90 13.26 -5.71
C PRO A 87 13.72 13.07 -7.22
N ALA A 88 14.55 12.24 -7.84
CA ALA A 88 14.47 11.86 -9.24
C ALA A 88 13.20 11.08 -9.62
N THR A 89 12.78 10.08 -8.84
CA THR A 89 11.59 9.25 -9.16
C THR A 89 10.30 10.05 -8.98
N LEU A 90 10.21 10.82 -7.88
CA LEU A 90 9.10 11.75 -7.66
C LEU A 90 9.05 12.83 -8.73
N LYS A 91 10.20 13.40 -9.09
CA LYS A 91 10.30 14.37 -10.18
C LYS A 91 9.88 13.77 -11.52
N ALA A 92 10.26 12.53 -11.83
CA ALA A 92 9.85 11.87 -13.07
C ALA A 92 8.34 11.60 -13.12
N LEU A 93 7.73 11.17 -12.01
CA LEU A 93 6.28 10.98 -11.88
C LEU A 93 5.52 12.29 -12.09
N ARG A 94 5.95 13.35 -11.38
CA ARG A 94 5.38 14.70 -11.52
C ARG A 94 5.55 15.24 -12.92
N GLN A 95 6.73 15.07 -13.51
CA GLN A 95 7.00 15.49 -14.88
C GLN A 95 6.09 14.74 -15.86
N ARG A 96 5.85 13.43 -15.67
CA ARG A 96 4.92 12.67 -16.53
C ARG A 96 3.47 13.19 -16.44
N ILE A 97 3.01 13.60 -15.25
CA ILE A 97 1.70 14.23 -15.05
C ILE A 97 1.65 15.61 -15.75
N VAL A 98 2.73 16.39 -15.67
CA VAL A 98 2.85 17.69 -16.34
C VAL A 98 3.00 17.57 -17.86
N ASP A 99 3.58 16.49 -18.36
CA ASP A 99 3.82 16.31 -19.79
C ASP A 99 2.69 15.55 -20.49
N ASP A 100 1.72 15.01 -19.76
CA ASP A 100 0.60 14.29 -20.37
C ASP A 100 -0.37 15.27 -21.06
N PRO A 101 -0.53 15.24 -22.39
CA PRO A 101 -1.37 16.20 -23.10
C PRO A 101 -2.87 15.98 -22.88
N ASP A 102 -3.28 14.79 -22.43
CA ASP A 102 -4.68 14.40 -22.29
C ASP A 102 -5.26 14.78 -20.91
N LEU A 103 -4.43 15.30 -20.01
CA LEU A 103 -4.87 15.78 -18.69
C LEU A 103 -5.28 17.25 -18.71
N SER A 104 -6.45 17.54 -18.17
CA SER A 104 -6.86 18.90 -17.80
C SER A 104 -6.08 19.43 -16.60
N ASP A 105 -6.05 20.75 -16.41
CA ASP A 105 -5.35 21.39 -15.29
C ASP A 105 -5.85 20.89 -13.92
N THR A 106 -7.15 20.64 -13.79
CA THR A 106 -7.76 20.09 -12.58
C THR A 106 -7.27 18.66 -12.32
N GLU A 107 -7.19 17.82 -13.35
CA GLU A 107 -6.71 16.45 -13.20
C GLU A 107 -5.22 16.40 -12.87
N ARG A 108 -4.41 17.29 -13.45
CA ARG A 108 -2.99 17.44 -13.10
C ARG A 108 -2.82 17.80 -11.63
N HIS A 109 -3.59 18.79 -11.15
CA HIS A 109 -3.54 19.23 -9.76
C HIS A 109 -3.97 18.12 -8.79
N ASP A 110 -5.03 17.40 -9.13
CA ASP A 110 -5.53 16.28 -8.32
C ASP A 110 -4.54 15.11 -8.25
N LEU A 111 -3.90 14.77 -9.38
CA LEU A 111 -2.90 13.71 -9.43
C LEU A 111 -1.62 14.09 -8.70
N ASP A 112 -1.15 15.34 -8.83
CA ASP A 112 0.03 15.82 -8.10
C ASP A 112 -0.20 15.82 -6.58
N ARG A 113 -1.37 16.33 -6.13
CA ARG A 113 -1.76 16.24 -4.71
C ARG A 113 -1.85 14.79 -4.25
N ALA A 114 -2.38 13.90 -5.07
CA ALA A 114 -2.50 12.50 -4.69
C ALA A 114 -1.15 11.79 -4.58
N VAL A 115 -0.17 12.13 -5.44
CA VAL A 115 1.23 11.69 -5.32
C VAL A 115 1.87 12.23 -4.03
N GLU A 116 1.57 13.48 -3.64
CA GLU A 116 2.07 14.07 -2.38
C GLU A 116 1.53 13.40 -1.13
N THR A 117 0.25 13.03 -1.12
CA THR A 117 -0.40 12.43 0.05
C THR A 117 -0.26 10.90 0.09
N MET A 118 0.33 10.30 -0.95
CA MET A 118 0.45 8.85 -1.07
C MET A 118 1.41 8.28 -0.03
N HIS A 119 1.06 7.14 0.55
CA HIS A 119 1.95 6.45 1.47
C HIS A 119 3.29 6.10 0.78
N PRO A 120 4.46 6.25 1.43
CA PRO A 120 5.76 6.04 0.79
C PRO A 120 5.95 4.66 0.13
N LEU A 121 5.25 3.64 0.61
CA LEU A 121 5.30 2.29 0.02
C LEU A 121 4.46 2.15 -1.25
N ALA A 122 3.29 2.77 -1.27
CA ALA A 122 2.47 2.89 -2.47
C ALA A 122 3.21 3.70 -3.54
N LEU A 123 3.84 4.81 -3.11
CA LEU A 123 4.68 5.64 -3.97
C LEU A 123 5.89 4.86 -4.53
N LYS A 124 6.52 4.00 -3.72
CA LYS A 124 7.63 3.13 -4.14
C LYS A 124 7.20 2.13 -5.22
N ALA A 125 6.10 1.42 -5.00
CA ALA A 125 5.59 0.44 -5.96
C ALA A 125 5.17 1.12 -7.28
N LEU A 126 4.43 2.21 -7.17
CA LEU A 126 4.00 3.01 -8.32
C LEU A 126 5.20 3.61 -9.08
N GLY A 127 6.21 4.10 -8.37
CA GLY A 127 7.44 4.63 -8.97
C GLY A 127 8.21 3.60 -9.79
N GLN A 128 8.25 2.34 -9.36
CA GLN A 128 8.92 1.27 -10.12
C GLN A 128 8.12 0.86 -11.36
N ASP A 129 6.81 0.67 -11.23
CA ASP A 129 5.93 0.29 -12.34
C ASP A 129 5.89 1.38 -13.41
N LEU A 130 5.79 2.65 -13.00
CA LEU A 130 5.80 3.78 -13.92
C LEU A 130 7.14 3.98 -14.61
N LEU A 131 8.26 3.76 -13.92
CA LEU A 131 9.58 3.84 -14.56
C LEU A 131 9.72 2.73 -15.62
N ALA A 132 9.30 1.50 -15.29
CA ALA A 132 9.33 0.38 -16.22
C ALA A 132 8.47 0.65 -17.47
N ARG A 133 7.29 1.26 -17.29
CA ARG A 133 6.38 1.64 -18.38
C ARG A 133 6.86 2.86 -19.17
N ALA A 134 7.41 3.86 -18.50
CA ALA A 134 8.00 5.03 -19.16
C ALA A 134 9.18 4.63 -20.06
N LEU A 135 10.00 3.67 -19.63
CA LEU A 135 11.07 3.08 -20.46
C LEU A 135 10.52 2.34 -21.70
N GLN A 136 9.25 1.96 -21.69
CA GLN A 136 8.55 1.29 -22.79
C GLN A 136 7.66 2.25 -23.60
N HIS A 137 7.64 3.57 -23.28
CA HIS A 137 6.73 4.56 -23.88
C HIS A 137 5.24 4.20 -23.77
N ASP A 138 4.84 3.59 -22.65
CA ASP A 138 3.50 3.02 -22.48
C ASP A 138 2.44 4.08 -22.05
N PRO A 139 1.28 4.17 -22.73
CA PRO A 139 0.19 5.08 -22.37
C PRO A 139 -0.49 4.78 -21.02
N ASP A 140 -0.31 3.58 -20.45
CA ASP A 140 -1.03 3.14 -19.26
C ASP A 140 -0.48 3.73 -17.94
N ALA A 141 0.52 4.59 -18.01
CA ALA A 141 1.12 5.25 -16.85
C ALA A 141 0.09 6.06 -16.02
N ILE A 142 -0.71 6.92 -16.65
CA ILE A 142 -1.69 7.76 -15.95
C ILE A 142 -2.86 6.94 -15.36
N PRO A 143 -3.46 5.98 -16.09
CA PRO A 143 -4.45 5.07 -15.52
C PRO A 143 -4.01 4.32 -14.26
N LEU A 144 -2.72 3.94 -14.16
CA LEU A 144 -2.19 3.29 -12.96
C LEU A 144 -2.22 4.20 -11.73
N ILE A 145 -1.86 5.48 -11.90
CA ILE A 145 -1.89 6.46 -10.81
C ILE A 145 -3.33 6.60 -10.31
N ARG A 146 -4.28 6.78 -11.24
CA ARG A 146 -5.72 6.89 -10.97
C ARG A 146 -6.26 5.71 -10.18
N LYS A 147 -6.00 4.49 -10.65
CA LYS A 147 -6.39 3.24 -9.97
C LYS A 147 -5.90 3.19 -8.52
N HIS A 148 -4.70 3.70 -8.24
CA HIS A 148 -4.10 3.63 -6.91
C HIS A 148 -4.68 4.67 -5.95
N VAL A 149 -5.07 5.83 -6.46
CA VAL A 149 -5.68 6.92 -5.67
C VAL A 149 -7.19 6.75 -5.50
N GLY A 150 -7.76 5.62 -5.97
CA GLY A 150 -9.18 5.32 -5.87
C GLY A 150 -10.06 6.21 -6.73
N LYS A 151 -9.48 6.91 -7.72
CA LYS A 151 -10.23 7.70 -8.70
C LYS A 151 -10.21 6.95 -10.04
N PRO A 152 -11.37 6.60 -10.63
CA PRO A 152 -11.41 5.95 -11.94
C PRO A 152 -10.83 6.83 -13.05
#